data_AF-A0A934C1Y5-F1
#
_entry.id   AF-A0A934C1Y5-F1
#
_cell.length_a   1.000
_cell.length_b   1.000
_cell.length_c   1.000
_cell.angle_alpha   90.00
_cell.angle_beta   90.00
_cell.angle_gamma   90.00
#
_symmetry.space_group_name_H-M   'P 1'
#
loop_
_entity.id
_entity.type
_entity.pdbx_description
1 polymer ?
#
loop_
_entity_poly.entity_id
_entity_poly.type
_entity_poly.pdbx_seq_one_letter_code
_entity_poly.pdbx_strand_id
1 'polypeptide(L)'
;MRDRRLERQIEVMDDFLDRWQKFGTYFQRAQDGRKPTEAEEEEFLVLKGAMSQDYEFLMASTGGHREQGDQTVEILAAVASLHRLNEIGDSQVRALETAWHHSYIILQGLLGRLKARKLQLASVSALGYYIGRVLRNPVVILLLMGAVVAAVLWLMNFTQTGPDKLFEPRGPRPAQTEKTTGL
;
A
#
# COMPACT_ATOMS: atom_id res chain seq x y z
N MET A 1 13.85 -1.32 10.90
CA MET A 1 13.51 -2.43 11.83
C MET A 1 12.41 -3.26 11.17
N ARG A 2 12.55 -4.59 11.15
CA ARG A 2 11.57 -5.52 10.58
C ARG A 2 10.38 -5.61 11.54
N ASP A 3 9.21 -5.11 11.15
CA ASP A 3 8.01 -5.17 11.98
C ASP A 3 7.52 -6.62 12.05
N ARG A 4 7.98 -7.34 13.09
CA ARG A 4 7.66 -8.75 13.31
C ARG A 4 6.16 -8.99 13.51
N ARG A 5 5.42 -7.99 14.01
CA ARG A 5 3.97 -8.10 14.19
C ARG A 5 3.28 -8.09 12.83
N LEU A 6 3.63 -7.15 11.96
CA LEU A 6 3.06 -7.08 10.61
C LEU A 6 3.38 -8.35 9.80
N GLU A 7 4.57 -8.90 9.94
CA GLU A 7 4.92 -10.14 9.24
C GLU A 7 4.13 -11.34 9.73
N ARG A 8 3.97 -11.49 11.05
CA ARG A 8 3.11 -12.53 11.61
C ARG A 8 1.67 -12.36 11.16
N GLN A 9 1.17 -11.12 11.04
CA GLN A 9 -0.17 -10.86 10.52
C GLN A 9 -0.32 -11.30 9.06
N ILE A 10 0.69 -11.04 8.22
CA ILE A 10 0.69 -11.47 6.83
C ILE A 10 0.70 -12.99 6.74
N GLU A 11 1.55 -13.66 7.53
CA GLU A 11 1.65 -15.12 7.58
C GLU A 11 0.32 -15.76 7.99
N VAL A 12 -0.28 -15.32 9.10
CA VAL A 12 -1.58 -15.84 9.55
C VAL A 12 -2.70 -15.53 8.53
N MET A 13 -2.66 -14.39 7.85
CA MET A 13 -3.66 -14.06 6.81
C MET A 13 -3.49 -14.92 5.55
N ASP A 14 -2.26 -15.18 5.12
CA ASP A 14 -1.97 -16.10 4.01
C ASP A 14 -2.49 -17.51 4.35
N ASP A 15 -2.15 -18.04 5.53
CA ASP A 15 -2.63 -19.35 6.00
C ASP A 15 -4.16 -19.41 6.11
N PHE A 16 -4.78 -18.34 6.62
CA PHE A 16 -6.24 -18.24 6.72
C PHE A 16 -6.90 -18.28 5.34
N LEU A 17 -6.34 -17.57 4.35
CA LEU A 17 -6.88 -17.55 2.98
C LEU A 17 -6.77 -18.92 2.30
N ASP A 18 -5.67 -19.65 2.51
CA ASP A 18 -5.50 -21.01 2.00
C ASP A 18 -6.56 -21.95 2.62
N ARG A 19 -6.78 -21.84 3.94
CA ARG A 19 -7.85 -22.57 4.63
C ARG A 19 -9.23 -22.15 4.16
N TRP A 20 -9.47 -20.86 3.90
CA TRP A 20 -10.74 -20.34 3.38
C TRP A 20 -11.03 -20.84 1.97
N GLN A 21 -10.01 -20.97 1.14
CA GLN A 21 -10.13 -21.57 -0.18
C GLN A 21 -10.50 -23.06 -0.08
N LYS A 22 -9.84 -23.81 0.80
CA LYS A 22 -10.19 -25.21 1.06
C LYS A 22 -11.62 -25.35 1.57
N PHE A 23 -12.05 -24.47 2.47
CA PHE A 23 -13.42 -24.42 2.98
C PHE A 23 -14.45 -24.24 1.84
N GLY A 24 -14.15 -23.38 0.87
CA GLY A 24 -15.00 -23.16 -0.30
C GLY A 24 -15.29 -24.41 -1.13
N THR A 25 -14.34 -25.36 -1.18
CA THR A 25 -14.52 -26.61 -1.95
C THR A 25 -15.65 -27.49 -1.41
N TYR A 26 -16.03 -27.34 -0.14
CA TYR A 26 -17.14 -28.10 0.44
C TYR A 26 -18.50 -27.63 -0.06
N PHE A 27 -18.66 -26.38 -0.51
CA PHE A 27 -19.90 -25.92 -1.16
C PHE A 27 -20.14 -26.62 -2.50
N GLN A 28 -19.07 -26.83 -3.27
CA GLN A 28 -19.15 -27.57 -4.54
C GLN A 28 -19.50 -29.03 -4.29
N ARG A 29 -18.84 -29.66 -3.31
CA ARG A 29 -19.13 -31.05 -2.91
C ARG A 29 -20.56 -31.26 -2.41
N ALA A 30 -21.12 -30.27 -1.71
CA ALA A 30 -22.51 -30.33 -1.28
C ALA A 30 -23.49 -30.24 -2.46
N GLN A 31 -23.18 -29.43 -3.47
CA GLN A 31 -23.97 -29.36 -4.71
C GLN A 31 -23.91 -30.65 -5.54
N ASP A 32 -22.82 -31.42 -5.45
CA ASP A 32 -22.70 -32.72 -6.10
C ASP A 32 -23.61 -33.80 -5.45
N GLY A 33 -24.25 -33.50 -4.31
CA GLY A 33 -25.17 -34.40 -3.61
C GLY A 33 -24.49 -35.60 -2.95
N ARG A 34 -23.16 -35.60 -2.87
CA ARG A 34 -22.41 -36.68 -2.22
C ARG A 34 -22.48 -36.52 -0.70
N LYS A 35 -23.03 -37.55 -0.04
CA LYS A 35 -23.05 -37.60 1.43
C LYS A 35 -21.62 -37.56 1.98
N PRO A 36 -21.34 -36.75 3.02
CA PRO A 36 -20.02 -36.69 3.62
C PRO A 36 -19.74 -37.98 4.38
N THR A 37 -18.49 -38.42 4.36
CA THR A 37 -18.00 -39.49 5.24
C THR A 37 -17.67 -38.94 6.63
N GLU A 38 -17.60 -39.80 7.65
CA GLU A 38 -17.21 -39.39 9.01
C GLU A 38 -15.81 -38.74 9.05
N ALA A 39 -14.86 -39.27 8.28
CA ALA A 39 -13.51 -38.71 8.19
C ALA A 39 -13.49 -37.30 7.57
N GLU A 40 -14.35 -37.05 6.57
CA GLU A 40 -14.46 -35.74 5.95
C GLU A 40 -15.15 -34.73 6.87
N GLU A 41 -16.14 -35.18 7.64
CA GLU A 41 -16.79 -34.37 8.67
C GLU A 41 -15.78 -33.95 9.75
N GLU A 42 -14.95 -34.88 10.23
CA GLU A 42 -13.88 -34.58 11.18
C GLU A 42 -12.88 -33.58 10.60
N GLU A 43 -12.41 -33.79 9.37
CA GLU A 43 -11.49 -32.88 8.69
C GLU A 43 -12.09 -31.46 8.56
N PHE A 44 -13.37 -31.37 8.22
CA PHE A 44 -14.09 -30.10 8.13
C PHE A 44 -14.16 -29.38 9.48
N LEU A 45 -14.47 -30.08 10.56
CA LEU A 45 -14.55 -29.50 11.90
C LEU A 45 -13.17 -29.02 12.39
N VAL A 46 -12.11 -29.77 12.11
CA VAL A 46 -10.72 -29.36 12.40
C VAL A 46 -10.37 -28.10 11.61
N LEU A 47 -10.67 -28.07 10.31
CA LEU A 47 -10.44 -26.90 9.45
C LEU A 47 -11.17 -25.66 9.99
N LYS A 48 -12.46 -25.81 10.31
CA LYS A 48 -13.30 -24.74 10.85
C LYS A 48 -12.75 -24.21 12.19
N GLY A 49 -12.32 -25.10 13.08
CA GLY A 49 -11.70 -24.75 14.35
C GLY A 49 -10.43 -23.91 14.18
N ALA A 50 -9.52 -24.35 13.30
CA ALA A 50 -8.29 -23.61 12.99
C ALA A 50 -8.60 -22.22 12.41
N MET A 51 -9.55 -22.13 11.47
CA MET A 51 -9.95 -20.87 10.88
C MET A 51 -10.56 -19.89 11.88
N SER A 52 -11.38 -20.37 12.81
CA SER A 52 -11.94 -19.52 13.86
C SER A 52 -10.85 -18.91 14.73
N GLN A 53 -9.79 -19.66 15.03
CA GLN A 53 -8.66 -19.18 15.84
C GLN A 53 -7.82 -18.14 15.08
N ASP A 54 -7.52 -18.42 13.81
CA ASP A 54 -6.81 -17.46 12.94
C ASP A 54 -7.58 -16.15 12.81
N TYR A 55 -8.88 -16.25 12.59
CA TYR A 55 -9.74 -15.10 12.43
C TYR A 55 -9.77 -14.22 13.69
N GLU A 56 -9.91 -14.83 14.87
CA GLU A 56 -9.83 -14.11 16.16
C GLU A 56 -8.47 -13.41 16.33
N PHE A 57 -7.37 -14.09 15.99
CA PHE A 57 -6.04 -13.48 16.01
C PHE A 57 -5.94 -12.29 15.06
N LEU A 58 -6.45 -12.41 13.83
CA LEU A 58 -6.43 -11.35 12.83
C LEU A 58 -7.26 -10.14 13.28
N MET A 59 -8.45 -10.34 13.84
CA MET A 59 -9.30 -9.26 14.34
C MET A 59 -8.70 -8.56 15.57
N ALA A 60 -8.17 -9.32 16.52
CA ALA A 60 -7.49 -8.77 17.69
C ALA A 60 -6.26 -7.95 17.29
N SER A 61 -5.52 -8.40 16.26
CA SER A 61 -4.26 -7.77 15.88
C SER A 61 -4.43 -6.55 14.96
N THR A 62 -5.51 -6.45 14.19
CA THR A 62 -5.78 -5.35 13.22
C THR A 62 -6.57 -4.19 13.81
N GLY A 63 -7.01 -4.27 15.07
CA GLY A 63 -7.67 -3.16 15.76
C GLY A 63 -9.13 -2.96 15.36
N GLY A 64 -9.83 -4.04 15.01
CA GLY A 64 -11.29 -4.04 14.88
C GLY A 64 -11.83 -3.28 13.66
N HIS A 65 -11.34 -3.55 12.45
CA HIS A 65 -12.12 -3.26 11.24
C HIS A 65 -13.32 -4.23 11.18
N ARG A 66 -14.29 -3.96 12.05
CA ARG A 66 -15.40 -4.83 12.43
C ARG A 66 -16.36 -5.09 11.25
N GLU A 67 -16.43 -4.16 10.30
CA GLU A 67 -17.36 -4.25 9.16
C GLU A 67 -17.01 -5.36 8.15
N GLN A 68 -15.73 -5.68 7.94
CA GLN A 68 -15.33 -6.74 7.01
C GLN A 68 -15.29 -8.12 7.66
N GLY A 69 -15.27 -8.13 8.99
CA GLY A 69 -15.19 -9.33 9.78
C GLY A 69 -16.51 -10.11 9.84
N ASP A 70 -17.64 -9.41 9.93
CA ASP A 70 -18.93 -10.01 10.28
C ASP A 70 -19.34 -11.10 9.28
N GLN A 71 -19.23 -10.83 7.99
CA GLN A 71 -19.67 -11.76 6.95
C GLN A 71 -18.90 -13.10 6.97
N THR A 72 -17.60 -13.08 7.30
CA THR A 72 -16.79 -14.30 7.35
C THR A 72 -17.22 -15.20 8.51
N VAL A 73 -17.49 -14.58 9.67
CA VAL A 73 -17.98 -15.28 10.86
C VAL A 73 -19.40 -15.80 10.63
N GLU A 74 -20.26 -15.01 9.99
CA GLU A 74 -21.61 -15.42 9.63
C GLU A 74 -21.62 -16.66 8.73
N ILE A 75 -20.76 -16.70 7.70
CA ILE A 75 -20.64 -17.88 6.82
C ILE A 75 -20.15 -19.10 7.61
N LEU A 76 -19.13 -18.92 8.46
CA LEU A 76 -18.63 -20.00 9.32
C LEU A 76 -19.70 -20.50 10.30
N ALA A 77 -20.54 -19.61 10.83
CA ALA A 77 -21.64 -19.96 11.74
C ALA A 77 -22.80 -20.63 11.00
N ALA A 78 -23.08 -20.22 9.76
CA ALA A 78 -24.14 -20.78 8.93
C ALA A 78 -23.87 -22.25 8.57
N VAL A 79 -22.61 -22.67 8.45
CA VAL A 79 -22.25 -24.07 8.16
C VAL A 79 -21.72 -24.76 9.42
N ALA A 80 -22.61 -25.39 10.19
CA ALA A 80 -22.24 -26.07 11.43
C ALA A 80 -21.44 -27.36 11.19
N SER A 81 -21.83 -28.14 10.17
CA SER A 81 -21.29 -29.46 9.79
C SER A 81 -21.41 -29.66 8.27
N LEU A 82 -20.64 -30.60 7.70
CA LEU A 82 -20.83 -30.97 6.29
C LEU A 82 -22.16 -31.67 6.06
N HIS A 83 -22.62 -32.43 7.05
CA HIS A 83 -23.95 -33.05 6.99
C HIS A 83 -25.05 -31.99 6.83
N ARG A 84 -25.04 -30.95 7.68
CA ARG A 84 -25.99 -29.83 7.56
C ARG A 84 -25.85 -29.13 6.22
N LEU A 85 -24.62 -28.97 5.71
CA LEU A 85 -24.38 -28.34 4.41
C LEU A 85 -25.04 -29.12 3.26
N ASN A 86 -25.09 -30.44 3.36
CA ASN A 86 -25.79 -31.31 2.39
C ASN A 86 -27.31 -31.37 2.60
N GLU A 87 -27.81 -31.00 3.77
CA GLU A 87 -29.26 -30.96 4.06
C GLU A 87 -29.92 -29.65 3.64
N ILE A 88 -29.16 -28.55 3.59
CA ILE A 88 -29.69 -27.27 3.12
C ILE A 88 -29.89 -27.32 1.59
N GLY A 89 -30.98 -26.75 1.10
CA GLY A 89 -31.31 -26.81 -0.33
C GLY A 89 -30.30 -26.08 -1.22
N ASP A 90 -30.18 -26.51 -2.48
CA ASP A 90 -29.21 -25.99 -3.47
C ASP A 90 -29.20 -24.46 -3.58
N SER A 91 -30.36 -23.81 -3.47
CA SER A 91 -30.46 -22.35 -3.51
C SER A 91 -29.72 -21.68 -2.34
N GLN A 92 -29.78 -22.27 -1.14
CA GLN A 92 -29.06 -21.79 0.04
C GLN A 92 -27.56 -22.07 -0.08
N VAL A 93 -27.18 -23.24 -0.61
CA VAL A 93 -25.76 -23.57 -0.85
C VAL A 93 -25.13 -22.57 -1.82
N ARG A 94 -25.81 -22.24 -2.93
CA ARG A 94 -25.34 -21.23 -3.90
C ARG A 94 -25.25 -19.82 -3.29
N ALA A 95 -26.19 -19.45 -2.42
CA ALA A 95 -26.14 -18.18 -1.71
C ALA A 95 -24.92 -18.10 -0.76
N LEU A 96 -24.64 -19.18 -0.02
CA LEU A 96 -23.45 -19.29 0.82
C LEU A 96 -22.16 -19.29 0.00
N GLU A 97 -22.11 -19.98 -1.13
CA GLU A 97 -20.97 -19.96 -2.05
C GLU A 97 -20.71 -18.54 -2.59
N THR A 98 -21.77 -17.81 -2.95
CA THR A 98 -21.65 -16.41 -3.40
C THR A 98 -21.11 -15.51 -2.29
N ALA A 99 -21.64 -15.65 -1.07
CA ALA A 99 -21.17 -14.89 0.09
C ALA A 99 -19.70 -15.24 0.43
N TRP A 100 -19.34 -16.52 0.37
CA TRP A 100 -17.98 -17.00 0.52
C TRP A 100 -17.05 -16.37 -0.52
N HIS A 101 -17.42 -16.38 -1.80
CA HIS A 101 -16.58 -15.78 -2.84
C HIS A 101 -16.38 -14.27 -2.64
N HIS A 102 -17.45 -13.56 -2.24
CA HIS A 102 -17.37 -12.13 -1.94
C HIS A 102 -16.40 -11.85 -0.77
N SER A 103 -16.52 -12.60 0.32
CA SER A 103 -15.63 -12.47 1.47
C SER A 103 -14.17 -12.79 1.12
N TYR A 104 -13.93 -13.78 0.24
CA TYR A 104 -12.59 -14.13 -0.22
C TYR A 104 -11.92 -12.95 -0.94
N ILE A 105 -12.65 -12.24 -1.82
CA ILE A 105 -12.14 -11.04 -2.50
C ILE A 105 -11.77 -9.94 -1.49
N ILE A 106 -12.62 -9.72 -0.48
CA ILE A 106 -12.36 -8.72 0.56
C ILE A 106 -11.09 -9.06 1.34
N LEU A 107 -10.95 -10.32 1.76
CA LEU A 107 -9.79 -10.81 2.52
C LEU A 107 -8.49 -10.73 1.70
N GLN A 108 -8.54 -11.06 0.41
CA GLN A 108 -7.42 -10.87 -0.51
C GLN A 108 -7.01 -9.39 -0.63
N GLY A 109 -7.99 -8.48 -0.69
CA GLY A 109 -7.74 -7.04 -0.63
C GLY A 109 -7.06 -6.62 0.67
N LEU A 110 -7.48 -7.18 1.81
CA LEU A 110 -6.85 -6.91 3.11
C LEU A 110 -5.40 -7.41 3.17
N LEU A 111 -5.13 -8.62 2.70
CA LEU A 111 -3.78 -9.16 2.57
C LEU A 111 -2.89 -8.26 1.70
N GLY A 112 -3.41 -7.78 0.56
CA GLY A 112 -2.73 -6.82 -0.31
C GLY A 112 -2.34 -5.54 0.42
N ARG A 113 -3.24 -4.99 1.23
CA ARG A 113 -2.96 -3.81 2.08
C ARG A 113 -1.85 -4.08 3.11
N LEU A 114 -1.86 -5.25 3.76
CA LEU A 114 -0.82 -5.63 4.72
C LEU A 114 0.56 -5.78 4.04
N LYS A 115 0.61 -6.44 2.88
CA LYS A 115 1.84 -6.60 2.08
C LYS A 115 2.37 -5.24 1.58
N ALA A 116 1.49 -4.34 1.12
CA ALA A 116 1.86 -2.99 0.74
C ALA A 116 2.44 -2.18 1.92
N ARG A 117 1.83 -2.27 3.10
CA ARG A 117 2.35 -1.62 4.32
C ARG A 117 3.75 -2.12 4.69
N LYS A 118 4.02 -3.42 4.52
CA LYS A 118 5.36 -4.00 4.75
C LYS A 118 6.40 -3.38 3.82
N LEU A 119 6.06 -3.20 2.54
CA LEU A 119 6.95 -2.56 1.56
C LEU A 119 7.21 -1.09 1.88
N GLN A 120 6.19 -0.34 2.31
CA GLN A 120 6.35 1.07 2.71
C GLN A 120 7.27 1.22 3.93
N LEU A 121 7.13 0.36 4.95
CA LEU A 121 8.02 0.38 6.12
C LEU A 121 9.47 0.05 5.75
N ALA A 122 9.68 -0.86 4.78
CA ALA A 122 11.00 -1.19 4.28
C ALA A 122 11.64 -0.03 3.51
N SER A 123 10.89 0.68 2.66
CA SER A 123 11.41 1.79 1.86
C SER A 123 11.77 3.01 2.71
N VAL A 124 10.91 3.39 3.67
CA VAL A 124 11.19 4.48 4.63
C VAL A 124 12.44 4.18 5.46
N SER A 125 12.60 2.93 5.92
CA SER A 125 13.77 2.52 6.69
C SER A 125 15.06 2.56 5.87
N ALA A 126 15.02 2.18 4.59
CA ALA A 126 16.19 2.26 3.71
C ALA A 126 16.59 3.72 3.49
N LEU A 127 15.63 4.58 3.12
CA LEU A 127 15.86 5.98 2.82
C LEU A 127 16.42 6.73 4.04
N GLY A 128 15.87 6.50 5.24
CA GLY A 128 16.40 7.06 6.49
C GLY A 128 17.81 6.58 6.84
N TYR A 129 18.13 5.31 6.59
CA TYR A 129 19.49 4.77 6.79
C TYR A 129 20.50 5.43 5.83
N TYR A 130 20.15 5.61 4.55
CA TYR A 130 21.02 6.25 3.58
C TYR A 130 21.20 7.75 3.89
N ILE A 131 20.12 8.49 4.20
CA ILE A 131 20.22 9.90 4.61
C ILE A 131 21.07 10.05 5.87
N GLY A 132 20.81 9.24 6.89
CA GLY A 132 21.57 9.29 8.14
C GLY A 132 23.06 8.96 7.94
N ARG A 133 23.39 8.03 7.04
CA ARG A 133 24.78 7.71 6.70
C ARG A 133 25.48 8.84 5.93
N VAL A 134 24.78 9.47 4.99
CA VAL A 134 25.29 10.60 4.20
C VAL A 134 25.51 11.82 5.10
N LEU A 135 24.57 12.13 5.98
CA LEU A 135 24.68 13.24 6.95
C LEU A 135 25.65 12.96 8.10
N ARG A 136 26.06 11.71 8.35
CA ARG A 136 27.10 11.40 9.36
C ARG A 136 28.52 11.59 8.85
N ASN A 137 28.71 11.85 7.55
CA ASN A 137 30.03 12.12 7.00
C ASN A 137 30.37 13.61 7.13
N PRO A 138 31.34 14.01 7.97
CA PRO A 138 31.68 15.43 8.17
C PRO A 138 32.12 16.12 6.87
N VAL A 139 32.69 15.37 5.92
CA VAL A 139 33.08 15.90 4.60
C VAL A 139 31.85 16.30 3.78
N VAL A 140 30.78 15.50 3.83
CA VAL A 140 29.53 15.81 3.10
C VAL A 140 28.82 17.00 3.73
N ILE A 141 28.84 17.10 5.07
CA ILE A 141 28.32 18.28 5.77
C ILE A 141 29.10 19.54 5.35
N LEU A 142 30.43 19.47 5.29
CA LEU A 142 31.26 20.59 4.86
C LEU A 142 30.99 20.98 3.40
N LEU A 143 30.80 20.02 2.50
CA LEU A 143 30.44 20.29 1.10
C LEU A 143 29.04 20.94 0.99
N LEU A 144 28.06 20.45 1.74
CA LEU A 144 26.72 21.04 1.79
C LEU A 144 26.76 22.48 2.33
N MET A 145 27.50 22.70 3.42
CA MET A 145 27.69 24.04 4.00
C MET A 145 28.40 24.97 3.00
N GLY A 146 29.44 24.49 2.31
CA GLY A 146 30.13 25.25 1.28
C GLY A 146 29.22 25.61 0.10
N ALA A 147 28.37 24.70 -0.35
CA ALA A 147 27.40 24.96 -1.42
C ALA A 147 26.34 26.00 -1.01
N VAL A 148 25.85 25.95 0.24
CA VAL A 148 24.92 26.95 0.77
C VAL A 148 25.59 28.33 0.85
N VAL A 149 26.82 28.41 1.35
CA VAL A 149 27.58 29.67 1.40
C VAL A 149 27.81 30.22 0.00
N ALA A 150 28.20 29.37 -0.96
CA ALA A 150 28.38 29.78 -2.36
C ALA A 150 27.06 30.28 -2.98
N ALA A 151 25.92 29.65 -2.70
CA ALA A 151 24.61 30.09 -3.17
C ALA A 151 24.19 31.43 -2.56
N VAL A 152 24.46 31.66 -1.27
CA VAL A 152 24.20 32.95 -0.61
C VAL A 152 25.09 34.05 -1.19
N LEU A 153 26.38 33.76 -1.39
CA LEU A 153 27.30 34.72 -2.02
C LEU A 153 26.89 35.01 -3.47
N TRP A 154 26.45 34.00 -4.22
CA TRP A 154 25.92 34.18 -5.57
C TRP A 154 24.66 35.05 -5.56
N LEU A 155 23.74 34.83 -4.61
CA LEU A 155 22.54 35.63 -4.44
C LEU A 155 22.86 37.09 -4.08
N MET A 156 23.83 37.32 -3.20
CA MET A 156 24.29 38.67 -2.82
C MET A 156 25.01 39.39 -3.96
N ASN A 157 25.77 38.67 -4.79
CA ASN A 157 26.41 39.25 -5.97
C ASN A 157 25.39 39.59 -7.06
N PHE A 158 24.37 38.74 -7.24
CA PHE A 158 23.30 38.97 -8.22
C PHE A 158 22.44 40.19 -7.90
N THR A 159 22.19 40.49 -6.63
CA THR A 159 21.43 41.70 -6.23
C THR A 159 22.22 43.00 -6.44
N GLN A 160 23.55 42.94 -6.58
CA GLN A 160 24.41 44.11 -6.83
C GLN A 160 24.49 44.48 -8.31
N THR A 161 24.21 43.54 -9.22
CA THR A 161 24.06 43.81 -10.66
C THR A 161 22.65 44.29 -10.98
N GLY A 162 22.32 45.49 -10.54
CA GLY A 162 21.09 46.20 -10.94
C GLY A 162 21.08 46.55 -12.44
N PRO A 163 19.90 46.72 -13.07
CA PRO A 163 19.74 46.94 -14.50
C PRO A 163 20.06 48.39 -14.93
N ASP A 164 21.26 48.89 -14.64
CA ASP A 164 21.67 50.27 -14.95
C ASP A 164 22.25 50.44 -16.37
N LYS A 165 21.74 49.70 -17.36
CA LYS A 165 22.16 49.83 -18.78
C LYS A 165 21.00 50.09 -19.74
N LEU A 166 20.02 50.90 -19.36
CA LEU A 166 18.91 51.30 -20.26
C LEU A 166 18.79 52.79 -20.54
N PHE A 167 19.69 53.64 -20.05
CA PHE A 167 19.66 55.08 -20.36
C PHE A 167 21.05 55.64 -20.68
N GLU A 168 21.46 55.53 -21.93
CA GLU A 168 22.40 56.51 -22.51
C GLU A 168 21.60 57.62 -23.20
N PRO A 169 21.72 58.89 -22.76
CA PRO A 169 21.14 60.03 -23.46
C PRO A 169 22.00 60.38 -24.67
N ARG A 170 21.46 60.26 -25.88
CA ARG A 170 22.05 60.88 -27.08
C ARG A 170 21.99 62.40 -26.95
N GLY A 171 23.11 63.00 -26.54
CA GLY A 171 23.36 64.44 -26.64
C GLY A 171 23.62 64.91 -28.10
N PRO A 172 23.57 66.22 -28.37
CA PRO A 172 23.27 66.75 -29.71
C PRO A 172 24.49 67.25 -30.53
N ARG A 173 24.34 67.18 -31.87
CA ARG A 173 24.84 68.05 -32.98
C ARG A 173 26.36 68.34 -33.12
N PRO A 174 26.89 68.46 -34.37
CA PRO A 174 26.84 69.77 -35.04
C PRO A 174 26.54 69.74 -36.55
N ALA A 175 26.12 70.92 -37.02
CA ALA A 175 25.89 71.26 -38.41
C ALA A 175 27.22 71.33 -39.19
N GLN A 176 27.21 70.86 -40.45
CA GLN A 176 28.16 71.33 -41.47
C GLN A 176 27.40 71.77 -42.71
N THR A 177 27.79 72.97 -43.14
CA THR A 177 27.31 73.82 -44.21
C THR A 177 27.70 73.31 -45.60
N GLU A 178 26.77 73.50 -46.54
CA GLU A 178 26.95 73.89 -47.95
C GLU A 178 28.39 73.98 -48.49
N LYS A 179 28.66 73.28 -49.60
CA LYS A 179 29.19 73.90 -50.83
C LYS A 179 28.58 73.28 -52.08
N THR A 180 28.11 74.19 -52.92
CA THR A 180 27.47 74.14 -54.23
C THR A 180 28.42 73.81 -55.38
N THR A 181 27.81 73.59 -56.56
CA THR A 181 28.33 73.69 -57.95
C THR A 181 28.93 72.40 -58.51
N GLY A 182 28.55 71.87 -59.67
CA GLY A 182 27.64 72.29 -60.74
C GLY A 182 28.13 71.67 -62.06
N LEU A 183 27.21 71.04 -62.80
CA LEU A 183 27.08 70.87 -64.26
C LEU A 183 26.16 69.68 -64.57
#